data_AF-A0A3R6E7C1-F1
#
_entry.id   AF-A0A3R6E7C1-F1
#
_cell.length_a   1.000
_cell.length_b   1.000
_cell.length_c   1.000
_cell.angle_alpha   90.00
_cell.angle_beta   90.00
_cell.angle_gamma   90.00
#
_symmetry.space_group_name_H-M   'P 1'
#
loop_
_entity.id
_entity.type
_entity.pdbx_description
1 polymer ?
#
loop_
_entity_poly.entity_id
_entity_poly.type
_entity_poly.pdbx_seq_one_letter_code
_entity_poly.pdbx_strand_id
1 'polypeptide(L)'
;MDNISLKTGVKEIAIRNEDDEVVTILKINTSDSSTFNKFNLIAEHLHELSAKSQQEIKKWYEDHGKHDQDITIEDVCAINSIRTKFLKNICDELDELFGKGTIEQIYGNIIPDEVAITEFVDSVTPIVSRFFNERIAENKKKYSSSRKPNQKITSNN
;
A
#
# COMPACT_ATOMS: atom_id res chain seq x y z
N MET A 1 25.28 -15.70 -26.67
CA MET A 1 24.35 -15.87 -25.54
C MET A 1 22.99 -15.40 -26.03
N ASP A 2 21.98 -16.26 -25.90
CA ASP A 2 20.61 -15.90 -26.26
C ASP A 2 19.95 -15.16 -25.09
N ASN A 3 19.24 -14.07 -25.38
CA ASN A 3 18.56 -13.23 -24.40
C ASN A 3 17.05 -13.22 -24.66
N ILE A 4 16.24 -13.21 -23.61
CA ILE A 4 14.78 -13.00 -23.69
C ILE A 4 14.40 -11.69 -23.00
N SER A 5 13.44 -10.96 -23.57
CA SER A 5 12.87 -9.75 -22.96
C SER A 5 11.46 -10.05 -22.45
N LEU A 6 11.27 -10.00 -21.12
CA LEU A 6 9.98 -10.23 -20.48
C LEU A 6 9.33 -8.91 -20.06
N LYS A 7 8.03 -8.76 -20.33
CA LYS A 7 7.23 -7.70 -19.72
C LYS A 7 6.84 -8.14 -18.32
N THR A 8 7.63 -7.75 -17.33
CA THR A 8 7.43 -8.12 -15.91
C THR A 8 6.14 -7.51 -15.33
N GLY A 9 5.71 -6.35 -15.86
CA GLY A 9 4.58 -5.59 -15.32
C GLY A 9 4.90 -4.84 -14.03
N VAL A 10 6.18 -4.80 -13.65
CA VAL A 10 6.67 -3.90 -12.61
C VAL A 10 6.65 -2.47 -13.15
N LYS A 11 6.00 -1.59 -12.41
CA LYS A 11 5.95 -0.14 -12.63
C LYS A 11 6.69 0.54 -11.49
N GLU A 12 7.28 1.70 -11.76
CA GLU A 12 8.11 2.41 -10.81
C GLU A 12 7.57 3.82 -10.54
N ILE A 13 7.67 4.27 -9.29
CA ILE A 13 7.32 5.63 -8.85
C ILE A 13 8.51 6.19 -8.06
N ALA A 14 9.06 7.31 -8.50
CA ALA A 14 10.05 8.03 -7.70
C ALA A 14 9.34 8.84 -6.61
N ILE A 15 9.73 8.63 -5.36
CA ILE A 15 9.37 9.46 -4.21
C ILE A 15 10.44 10.53 -4.06
N ARG A 16 10.01 11.79 -3.93
CA ARG A 16 10.90 12.94 -3.81
C ARG A 16 10.65 13.70 -2.52
N ASN A 17 11.69 14.32 -1.97
CA ASN A 17 11.58 15.21 -0.83
C ASN A 17 11.20 16.63 -1.28
N GLU A 18 11.13 17.56 -0.32
CA GLU A 18 10.79 18.97 -0.55
C GLU A 18 11.81 19.70 -1.45
N ASP A 19 13.05 19.22 -1.51
CA ASP A 19 14.13 19.74 -2.36
C ASP A 19 14.14 19.13 -3.78
N ASP A 20 13.08 18.38 -4.15
CA ASP A 20 12.93 17.63 -5.41
C ASP A 20 13.99 16.53 -5.61
N GLU A 21 14.69 16.11 -4.57
CA GLU A 21 15.64 14.99 -4.62
C GLU A 21 14.92 13.65 -4.54
N VAL A 22 15.37 12.65 -5.31
CA VAL A 22 14.79 11.30 -5.27
C VAL A 22 15.24 10.59 -4.00
N VAL A 23 14.28 10.33 -3.11
CA VAL A 23 14.47 9.62 -1.84
C VAL A 23 14.46 8.10 -2.07
N THR A 24 13.46 7.61 -2.81
CA THR A 24 13.36 6.19 -3.15
C THR A 24 12.56 5.96 -4.44
N ILE A 25 12.57 4.74 -4.94
CA ILE A 25 11.78 4.27 -6.08
C ILE A 25 10.90 3.11 -5.62
N LEU A 26 9.59 3.35 -5.55
CA LEU A 26 8.60 2.31 -5.28
C LEU A 26 8.45 1.41 -6.49
N LYS A 27 8.36 0.09 -6.25
CA LYS A 27 8.13 -0.91 -7.29
C LYS A 27 6.76 -1.54 -7.10
N ILE A 28 5.89 -1.41 -8.10
CA ILE A 28 4.51 -1.93 -8.07
C ILE A 28 4.36 -3.00 -9.14
N ASN A 29 4.07 -4.23 -8.73
CA ASN A 29 3.87 -5.32 -9.65
C ASN A 29 2.41 -5.41 -10.13
N THR A 30 2.11 -4.79 -11.26
CA THR A 30 0.76 -4.85 -11.86
C THR A 30 0.41 -6.21 -12.48
N SER A 31 1.39 -7.12 -12.61
CA SER A 31 1.14 -8.49 -13.05
C SER A 31 0.67 -9.40 -11.91
N ASP A 32 0.84 -8.98 -10.66
CA ASP A 32 0.31 -9.69 -9.50
C ASP A 32 -1.14 -9.28 -9.23
N SER A 33 -2.04 -10.26 -9.28
CA SER A 33 -3.46 -10.06 -9.01
C SER A 33 -3.76 -9.67 -7.56
N SER A 34 -2.84 -9.93 -6.62
CA SER A 34 -3.03 -9.64 -5.20
C SER A 34 -2.65 -8.21 -4.82
N THR A 35 -1.78 -7.55 -5.59
CA THR A 35 -1.22 -6.24 -5.27
C THR A 35 -2.29 -5.16 -5.08
N PHE A 36 -3.34 -5.12 -5.92
CA PHE A 36 -4.43 -4.13 -5.75
C PHE A 36 -5.26 -4.41 -4.48
N ASN A 37 -5.55 -5.67 -4.19
CA ASN A 37 -6.29 -6.05 -2.97
C ASN A 37 -5.49 -5.72 -1.72
N LYS A 38 -4.18 -5.96 -1.71
CA LYS A 38 -3.28 -5.60 -0.61
C LYS A 38 -3.26 -4.08 -0.40
N PHE A 39 -3.17 -3.31 -1.49
CA PHE A 39 -3.22 -1.84 -1.39
C PHE A 39 -4.54 -1.34 -0.78
N ASN A 40 -5.68 -1.86 -1.25
CA ASN A 40 -6.98 -1.50 -0.68
C ASN A 40 -7.10 -1.89 0.80
N LEU A 41 -6.61 -3.07 1.18
CA LEU A 41 -6.63 -3.53 2.57
C LEU A 41 -5.84 -2.60 3.49
N ILE A 42 -4.68 -2.12 3.04
CA ILE A 42 -3.87 -1.16 3.79
C ILE A 42 -4.62 0.17 3.99
N ALA A 43 -5.28 0.67 2.94
CA ALA A 43 -6.09 1.88 3.04
C ALA A 43 -7.26 1.72 4.03
N GLU A 44 -7.90 0.55 4.05
CA GLU A 44 -8.94 0.21 5.03
C GLU A 44 -8.37 0.12 6.46
N HIS A 45 -7.24 -0.56 6.64
CA HIS A 45 -6.55 -0.66 7.93
C HIS A 45 -6.19 0.71 8.51
N LEU A 46 -5.75 1.62 7.66
CA LEU A 46 -5.41 2.98 8.06
C LEU A 46 -6.66 3.77 8.47
N HIS A 47 -7.75 3.66 7.70
CA HIS A 47 -9.03 4.29 8.05
C HIS A 47 -9.58 3.79 9.39
N GLU A 48 -9.40 2.51 9.68
CA GLU A 48 -9.85 1.89 10.94
C GLU A 48 -8.88 2.09 12.11
N LEU A 49 -7.66 2.60 11.87
CA LEU A 49 -6.61 2.68 12.89
C LEU A 49 -7.04 3.53 14.09
N SER A 50 -7.61 4.71 13.82
CA SER A 50 -8.09 5.61 14.88
C SER A 50 -9.17 4.94 15.76
N ALA A 51 -10.10 4.21 15.15
CA ALA A 51 -11.16 3.50 15.86
C ALA A 51 -10.63 2.34 16.70
N LYS A 52 -9.74 1.51 16.13
CA LYS A 52 -9.11 0.37 16.83
C LYS A 52 -8.23 0.86 17.98
N SER A 53 -7.45 1.92 17.76
CA SER A 53 -6.62 2.54 18.80
C SER A 53 -7.46 3.05 19.96
N GLN A 54 -8.54 3.78 19.69
CA GLN A 54 -9.45 4.26 20.74
C GLN A 54 -10.10 3.12 21.53
N GLN A 55 -10.48 2.04 20.85
CA GLN A 55 -11.04 0.86 21.52
C GLN A 55 -10.03 0.18 22.45
N GLU A 56 -8.78 -0.02 22.02
CA GLU A 56 -7.73 -0.60 22.87
C GLU A 56 -7.35 0.32 24.03
N ILE A 57 -7.28 1.64 23.80
CA ILE A 57 -7.04 2.62 24.87
C ILE A 57 -8.17 2.58 25.92
N LYS A 58 -9.43 2.51 25.48
CA LYS A 58 -10.59 2.39 26.39
C LYS A 58 -10.49 1.12 27.24
N LYS A 59 -10.17 -0.01 26.62
CA LYS A 59 -9.98 -1.28 27.32
C LYS A 59 -8.83 -1.22 28.32
N TRP A 60 -7.72 -0.59 27.94
CA TRP A 60 -6.58 -0.38 28.83
C TRP A 60 -6.99 0.40 30.10
N TYR A 61 -7.76 1.47 29.95
CA TYR A 61 -8.32 2.22 31.09
C TYR A 61 -9.31 1.42 31.94
N GLU A 62 -10.10 0.53 31.34
CA GLU A 62 -11.00 -0.37 32.08
C GLU A 62 -10.20 -1.36 32.95
N ASP A 63 -9.07 -1.85 32.43
CA ASP A 63 -8.22 -2.85 33.09
C ASP A 63 -7.29 -2.24 34.17
N HIS A 64 -6.85 -0.98 33.99
CA HIS A 64 -5.82 -0.34 34.83
C HIS A 64 -6.37 0.78 35.74
N GLY A 65 -7.66 1.14 35.58
CA GLY A 65 -8.29 2.26 36.28
C GLY A 65 -8.07 3.58 35.56
N LYS A 66 -9.10 4.44 35.55
CA LYS A 66 -8.95 5.83 35.06
C LYS A 66 -8.36 6.71 36.16
N HIS A 67 -7.35 7.50 35.81
CA HIS A 67 -6.92 8.59 36.66
C HIS A 67 -7.93 9.76 36.54
N ASP A 68 -8.55 10.13 37.66
CA ASP A 68 -9.66 11.08 37.69
C ASP A 68 -9.25 12.54 37.40
N GLN A 69 -7.96 12.89 37.48
CA GLN A 69 -7.54 14.31 37.42
C GLN A 69 -6.31 14.61 36.56
N ASP A 70 -5.38 13.69 36.34
CA ASP A 70 -4.21 13.92 35.48
C ASP A 70 -3.77 12.66 34.73
N ILE A 71 -3.44 12.82 33.44
CA ILE A 71 -2.77 11.78 32.64
C ILE A 71 -1.33 11.67 33.14
N THR A 72 -0.94 10.47 33.57
CA THR A 72 0.44 10.18 34.00
C THR A 72 1.38 9.95 32.82
N ILE A 73 2.69 9.98 33.05
CA ILE A 73 3.68 9.62 32.01
C ILE A 73 3.49 8.16 31.61
N GLU A 74 3.18 7.29 32.56
CA GLU A 74 2.86 5.87 32.34
C GLU A 74 1.67 5.70 31.39
N ASP A 75 0.59 6.47 31.58
CA ASP A 75 -0.57 6.47 30.69
C ASP A 75 -0.18 6.89 29.26
N VAL A 76 0.61 7.97 29.13
CA VAL A 76 1.08 8.45 27.82
C VAL A 76 1.94 7.40 27.12
N CYS A 77 2.85 6.75 27.84
CA CYS A 77 3.70 5.70 27.30
C CYS A 77 2.88 4.46 26.89
N ALA A 78 1.89 4.05 27.68
CA ALA A 78 1.02 2.92 27.34
C ALA A 78 0.18 3.20 26.09
N ILE A 79 -0.46 4.38 26.03
CA ILE A 79 -1.26 4.81 24.88
C ILE A 79 -0.40 4.90 23.62
N ASN A 80 0.79 5.51 23.71
CA ASN A 80 1.70 5.58 22.58
C ASN A 80 2.15 4.19 22.13
N SER A 81 2.46 3.28 23.06
CA SER A 81 2.84 1.90 22.72
C SER A 81 1.74 1.17 21.95
N ILE A 82 0.48 1.36 22.32
CA ILE A 82 -0.69 0.83 21.58
C ILE A 82 -0.72 1.40 20.17
N ARG A 83 -0.62 2.72 20.01
CA ARG A 83 -0.62 3.39 18.69
C ARG A 83 0.54 2.93 17.82
N THR A 84 1.75 2.92 18.37
CA THR A 84 2.97 2.50 17.66
C THR A 84 2.86 1.06 17.16
N LYS A 85 2.23 0.15 17.91
CA LYS A 85 2.00 -1.23 17.47
C LYS A 85 1.15 -1.29 16.20
N PHE A 86 0.06 -0.53 16.13
CA PHE A 86 -0.78 -0.49 14.92
C PHE A 86 -0.05 0.13 13.74
N LEU A 87 0.64 1.26 13.95
CA LEU A 87 1.41 1.93 12.91
C LEU A 87 2.52 1.04 12.35
N LYS A 88 3.19 0.27 13.22
CA LYS A 88 4.21 -0.69 12.80
C LYS A 88 3.66 -1.78 11.88
N ASN A 89 2.49 -2.34 12.20
CA ASN A 89 1.86 -3.34 11.34
C ASN A 89 1.55 -2.77 9.95
N ILE A 90 1.05 -1.54 9.88
CA ILE A 90 0.79 -0.88 8.58
C ILE A 90 2.11 -0.63 7.82
N CYS A 91 3.17 -0.21 8.52
CA CYS A 91 4.48 -0.04 7.90
C CYS A 91 5.01 -1.37 7.31
N ASP A 92 4.84 -2.48 8.04
CA ASP A 92 5.23 -3.81 7.56
C ASP A 92 4.42 -4.23 6.32
N GLU A 93 3.11 -3.95 6.28
CA GLU A 93 2.25 -4.22 5.12
C GLU A 93 2.65 -3.36 3.90
N LEU A 94 2.99 -2.09 4.11
CA LEU A 94 3.48 -1.18 3.07
C LEU A 94 4.83 -1.64 2.51
N ASP A 95 5.74 -2.07 3.38
CA ASP A 95 7.03 -2.67 2.99
C ASP A 95 6.83 -3.97 2.21
N GLU A 96 5.87 -4.82 2.59
CA GLU A 96 5.56 -6.04 1.83
C GLU A 96 5.05 -5.69 0.42
N LEU A 97 4.25 -4.63 0.29
CA LEU A 97 3.64 -4.23 -0.97
C LEU A 97 4.62 -3.54 -1.92
N PHE A 98 5.42 -2.60 -1.44
CA PHE A 98 6.28 -1.75 -2.26
C PHE A 98 7.75 -2.20 -2.28
N GLY A 99 8.14 -3.06 -1.35
CA GLY A 99 9.50 -3.58 -1.20
C GLY A 99 10.01 -3.35 0.22
N LYS A 100 10.74 -4.35 0.74
CA LYS A 100 11.28 -4.32 2.11
C LYS A 100 12.15 -3.07 2.33
N GLY A 101 11.91 -2.34 3.43
CA GLY A 101 12.62 -1.13 3.80
C GLY A 101 12.13 0.14 3.09
N THR A 102 10.96 0.11 2.46
CA THR A 102 10.37 1.29 1.81
C THR A 102 10.11 2.40 2.82
N ILE A 103 9.50 2.08 3.96
CA ILE A 103 9.18 3.07 5.00
C ILE A 103 10.45 3.68 5.57
N GLU A 104 11.48 2.86 5.86
CA GLU A 104 12.76 3.35 6.37
C GLU A 104 13.46 4.28 5.36
N GLN A 105 13.35 3.99 4.06
CA GLN A 105 13.94 4.85 3.03
C GLN A 105 13.25 6.20 2.92
N ILE A 106 11.93 6.26 3.13
CA ILE A 106 11.14 7.50 3.00
C ILE A 106 11.28 8.36 4.26
N TYR A 107 11.13 7.76 5.43
CA TYR A 107 11.00 8.48 6.71
C TYR A 107 12.23 8.37 7.61
N GLY A 108 13.21 7.54 7.25
CA GLY A 108 14.33 7.18 8.11
C GLY A 108 13.99 6.03 9.07
N ASN A 109 14.92 5.69 9.97
CA ASN A 109 14.76 4.60 10.95
C ASN A 109 13.84 5.00 12.12
N ILE A 110 12.58 5.34 11.79
CA ILE A 110 11.50 5.73 12.70
C ILE A 110 10.19 5.07 12.26
N ILE A 111 9.18 5.10 13.15
CA ILE A 111 7.81 4.74 12.79
C ILE A 111 7.06 6.05 12.54
N PRO A 112 6.64 6.35 11.29
CA PRO A 112 5.86 7.54 10.98
C PRO A 112 4.51 7.51 11.70
N ASP A 113 3.95 8.70 11.97
CA ASP A 113 2.63 8.82 12.57
C ASP A 113 1.49 8.54 11.57
N GLU A 114 0.26 8.50 12.07
CA GLU A 114 -0.93 8.22 11.27
C GLU A 114 -1.11 9.22 10.12
N VAL A 115 -0.77 10.49 10.33
CA VAL A 115 -0.91 11.55 9.32
C VAL A 115 0.07 11.32 8.19
N ALA A 116 1.35 11.12 8.51
CA ALA A 116 2.39 10.88 7.51
C ALA A 116 2.11 9.63 6.67
N ILE A 117 1.64 8.53 7.30
CA ILE A 117 1.25 7.31 6.57
C ILE A 117 0.04 7.58 5.66
N THR A 118 -0.96 8.33 6.14
CA THR A 118 -2.16 8.66 5.36
C THR A 118 -1.82 9.50 4.15
N GLU A 119 -1.03 10.56 4.32
CA GLU A 119 -0.58 11.40 3.20
C GLU A 119 0.19 10.59 2.15
N PHE A 120 1.03 9.65 2.58
CA PHE A 120 1.72 8.75 1.67
C PHE A 120 0.76 7.85 0.89
N VAL A 121 -0.14 7.14 1.58
CA VAL A 121 -1.12 6.26 0.93
C VAL A 121 -2.00 7.05 -0.05
N ASP A 122 -2.48 8.22 0.34
CA ASP A 122 -3.31 9.09 -0.50
C ASP A 122 -2.56 9.58 -1.75
N SER A 123 -1.28 9.93 -1.60
CA SER A 123 -0.44 10.37 -2.74
C SER A 123 -0.19 9.24 -3.75
N VAL A 124 -0.03 8.01 -3.28
CA VAL A 124 0.29 6.84 -4.11
C VAL A 124 -0.97 6.23 -4.75
N THR A 125 -2.12 6.32 -4.08
CA THR A 125 -3.42 5.79 -4.52
C THR A 125 -3.79 6.11 -5.99
N PRO A 126 -3.76 7.37 -6.46
CA PRO A 126 -4.13 7.68 -7.83
C PRO A 126 -3.15 7.07 -8.85
N ILE A 127 -1.88 6.94 -8.49
CA ILE A 127 -0.85 6.38 -9.36
C ILE A 127 -1.02 4.86 -9.49
N VAL A 128 -1.23 4.16 -8.36
CA VAL A 128 -1.54 2.72 -8.33
C VAL A 128 -2.79 2.44 -9.16
N SER A 129 -3.86 3.20 -8.93
CA SER A 129 -5.12 3.05 -9.66
C SER A 129 -4.93 3.19 -11.17
N ARG A 130 -4.14 4.18 -11.61
CA ARG A 130 -3.80 4.36 -13.03
C ARG A 130 -3.06 3.14 -13.58
N PHE A 131 -2.05 2.64 -12.89
CA PHE A 131 -1.26 1.49 -13.34
C PHE A 131 -2.10 0.22 -13.51
N PHE A 132 -3.04 -0.06 -12.60
CA PHE A 132 -3.95 -1.20 -12.73
C PHE A 132 -4.95 -1.01 -13.87
N ASN A 133 -5.50 0.20 -14.05
CA ASN A 133 -6.40 0.51 -15.16
C ASN A 133 -5.71 0.35 -16.52
N GLU A 134 -4.46 0.83 -16.66
CA GLU A 134 -3.63 0.60 -17.85
C GLU A 134 -3.47 -0.90 -18.14
N ARG A 135 -3.13 -1.69 -17.12
CA ARG A 135 -2.95 -3.14 -17.25
C ARG A 135 -4.21 -3.85 -17.72
N ILE A 136 -5.37 -3.49 -17.15
CA ILE A 136 -6.67 -4.04 -17.55
C ILE A 136 -6.97 -3.68 -19.01
N ALA A 137 -6.71 -2.43 -19.42
CA ALA A 137 -6.92 -1.98 -20.80
C ALA A 137 -6.01 -2.70 -21.81
N GLU A 138 -4.73 -2.90 -21.47
CA GLU A 138 -3.77 -3.66 -22.28
C GLU A 138 -4.22 -5.12 -22.45
N ASN A 139 -4.64 -5.77 -21.36
CA ASN A 139 -5.14 -7.14 -21.40
C ASN A 139 -6.39 -7.23 -22.29
N LYS A 140 -7.36 -6.32 -22.12
CA LYS A 140 -8.56 -6.28 -22.98
C LYS A 140 -8.22 -6.17 -24.47
N LYS A 141 -7.27 -5.30 -24.85
CA LYS A 141 -6.82 -5.15 -26.25
C LYS A 141 -6.16 -6.42 -26.80
N LYS A 142 -5.30 -7.07 -26.00
CA LYS A 142 -4.57 -8.29 -26.40
C LYS A 142 -5.51 -9.47 -26.65
N TYR A 143 -6.52 -9.64 -25.79
CA TYR A 143 -7.51 -10.71 -25.95
C TYR A 143 -8.61 -10.38 -26.97
N SER A 144 -8.96 -9.10 -27.18
CA SER A 144 -9.95 -8.71 -28.19
C SER A 144 -9.41 -8.76 -29.62
N SER A 145 -8.14 -8.42 -29.86
CA SER A 145 -7.54 -8.51 -31.20
C SER A 145 -7.29 -9.95 -31.67
N SER A 146 -7.30 -10.91 -30.74
CA SER A 146 -7.00 -12.33 -30.99
C SER A 146 -8.23 -13.16 -31.39
N ARG A 147 -9.42 -12.55 -31.44
CA ARG A 147 -10.65 -13.18 -31.96
C ARG A 147 -11.05 -12.58 -33.31
N LYS A 148 -10.29 -12.85 -34.36
CA LYS A 148 -10.87 -12.96 -35.70
C LYS A 148 -11.14 -14.44 -35.94
N PRO A 149 -12.40 -14.91 -35.94
CA PRO A 149 -12.67 -16.27 -36.36
C PRO A 149 -12.27 -16.36 -37.84
N ASN A 150 -11.29 -17.19 -38.14
CA ASN A 150 -10.88 -17.46 -39.50
C ASN A 150 -11.95 -18.37 -40.15
N GLN A 151 -13.13 -17.83 -40.44
CA GLN A 151 -14.13 -18.51 -41.25
C GLN A 151 -13.81 -18.30 -42.73
N LYS A 152 -12.96 -19.18 -43.25
CA LYS A 152 -13.04 -19.62 -44.65
C LYS A 152 -13.09 -21.14 -44.67
N ILE A 153 -14.29 -21.67 -44.48
CA ILE A 153 -14.66 -22.96 -45.07
C ILE A 153 -15.60 -22.60 -46.21
N THR A 154 -15.04 -22.33 -47.37
CA THR A 154 -15.77 -22.42 -48.64
C THR A 154 -15.65 -23.85 -49.10
N SER A 155 -16.69 -24.66 -48.86
CA SER A 155 -16.96 -25.84 -49.68
C SER A 155 -18.16 -25.50 -50.56
N ASN A 156 -17.88 -25.19 -51.82
CA ASN A 156 -18.88 -25.18 -52.88
C ASN A 156 -19.13 -26.63 -53.32
N ASN A 157 -20.43 -26.94 -53.51
CA ASN A 157 -21.07 -28.03 -54.26
C ASN A 157 -20.29 -29.32 -54.52
#